data_AF-A0A8W8LSK4-F1
#
_entry.id   AF-A0A8W8LSK4-F1
#
_cell.length_a   1.000
_cell.length_b   1.000
_cell.length_c   1.000
_cell.angle_alpha   90.00
_cell.angle_beta   90.00
_cell.angle_gamma   90.00
#
_symmetry.space_group_name_H-M   'P 1'
#
loop_
_entity.id
_entity.type
_entity.pdbx_description
1 polymer ?
#
loop_
_entity_poly.entity_id
_entity_poly.type
_entity_poly.pdbx_seq_one_letter_code
_entity_poly.pdbx_strand_id
1 'polypeptide(L)'
;MADAMLRGELMELINKLLTNKFNTKGAEWKRLSRHDAEEYLLPKRAAYELPDDAKKDSVQFRWWQPVHRKTGYNQWAIDQVEVIQ
;
A
#
# COMPACT_ATOMS: atom_id res chain seq x y z
N MET A 1 13.45 -2.73 -28.30
CA MET A 1 13.36 -4.07 -27.66
C MET A 1 13.59 -3.99 -26.15
N ALA A 2 14.73 -3.49 -25.66
CA ALA A 2 15.03 -3.40 -24.21
C ALA A 2 14.07 -2.48 -23.40
N ASP A 3 13.68 -1.32 -23.94
CA ASP A 3 12.78 -0.37 -23.24
C ASP A 3 11.37 -0.95 -22.97
N ALA A 4 10.84 -1.78 -23.87
CA ALA A 4 9.53 -2.41 -23.69
C ALA A 4 9.57 -3.54 -22.65
N MET A 5 10.70 -4.26 -22.54
CA MET A 5 10.90 -5.31 -21.54
C MET A 5 11.04 -4.73 -20.13
N LEU A 6 11.84 -3.66 -19.98
CA LEU A 6 11.94 -2.88 -18.74
C LEU A 6 10.58 -2.32 -18.30
N ARG A 7 9.75 -1.82 -19.23
CA ARG A 7 8.38 -1.37 -18.92
C ARG A 7 7.49 -2.53 -18.48
N GLY A 8 7.58 -3.69 -19.12
CA GLY A 8 6.81 -4.88 -18.72
C GLY A 8 7.13 -5.33 -17.30
N GLU A 9 8.41 -5.43 -16.97
CA GLU A 9 8.90 -5.82 -15.63
C GLU A 9 8.58 -4.75 -14.58
N LEU A 10 8.80 -3.47 -14.88
CA LEU A 10 8.46 -2.36 -13.99
C LEU A 10 6.96 -2.32 -13.68
N MET A 11 6.11 -2.55 -14.69
CA MET A 11 4.66 -2.59 -14.50
C MET A 11 4.27 -3.83 -13.68
N GLU A 12 4.90 -4.99 -13.89
CA GLU A 12 4.66 -6.19 -13.09
C GLU A 12 5.03 -5.98 -11.61
N LEU A 13 6.12 -5.28 -11.31
CA LEU A 13 6.52 -4.90 -9.95
C LEU A 13 5.52 -3.91 -9.32
N ILE A 14 5.12 -2.87 -10.05
CA ILE A 14 4.14 -1.88 -9.58
C ILE A 14 2.77 -2.52 -9.32
N ASN A 15 2.37 -3.52 -10.11
CA ASN A 15 1.07 -4.19 -10.02
C ASN A 15 0.88 -5.01 -8.73
N LYS A 16 1.96 -5.28 -7.99
CA LYS A 16 1.90 -6.05 -6.75
C LYS A 16 2.11 -5.18 -5.51
N LEU A 17 2.20 -3.86 -5.71
CA LEU A 17 2.50 -2.93 -4.66
C LEU A 17 1.24 -2.54 -3.87
N LEU A 18 1.24 -2.79 -2.57
CA LEU A 18 0.22 -2.24 -1.67
C LEU A 18 0.75 -0.95 -1.02
N THR A 19 0.01 0.14 -1.17
CA THR A 19 0.36 1.42 -0.54
C THR A 19 -0.59 1.72 0.61
N ASN A 20 -0.05 1.93 1.81
CA ASN A 20 -0.81 2.49 2.93
C ASN A 20 -0.69 4.02 2.87
N LYS A 21 -1.82 4.72 3.04
CA LYS A 21 -1.91 6.18 2.98
C LYS A 21 -2.79 6.69 4.11
N PHE A 22 -2.59 7.94 4.48
CA PHE A 22 -3.45 8.66 5.41
C PHE A 22 -3.91 10.01 4.86
N ASN A 23 -5.02 10.51 5.39
CA ASN A 23 -5.59 11.81 5.07
C ASN A 23 -6.10 12.45 6.36
N THR A 24 -5.84 13.75 6.53
CA THR A 24 -6.46 14.54 7.59
C THR A 24 -7.47 15.52 6.99
N LYS A 25 -8.73 15.42 7.41
CA LYS A 25 -9.77 16.44 7.18
C LYS A 25 -9.90 16.89 5.72
N GLY A 26 -9.83 15.97 4.75
CA GLY A 26 -10.03 16.26 3.34
C GLY A 26 -8.79 16.84 2.61
N ALA A 27 -7.63 16.84 3.27
CA ALA A 27 -6.35 17.13 2.62
C ALA A 27 -5.98 16.07 1.56
N GLU A 28 -4.86 16.24 0.88
CA GLU A 28 -4.35 15.22 -0.04
C GLU A 28 -3.95 13.92 0.70
N TRP A 29 -4.08 12.78 0.02
CA TRP A 29 -3.65 11.49 0.57
C TRP A 29 -2.12 11.40 0.62
N LYS A 30 -1.56 11.37 1.84
CA LYS A 30 -0.13 11.19 2.08
C LYS A 30 0.22 9.72 2.24
N ARG A 31 1.37 9.31 1.71
CA ARG A 31 1.84 7.92 1.80
C ARG A 31 2.45 7.65 3.18
N LEU A 32 1.98 6.59 3.85
CA LEU A 32 2.57 6.09 5.08
C LEU A 32 3.64 5.04 4.77
N SER A 33 3.33 4.06 3.93
CA SER A 33 4.24 2.97 3.59
C SER A 33 3.92 2.33 2.24
N ARG A 34 4.88 1.55 1.75
CA ARG A 34 4.85 0.84 0.48
C ARG A 34 5.31 -0.60 0.74
N HIS A 35 4.54 -1.57 0.23
CA HIS A 35 4.81 -3.00 0.41
C HIS A 35 4.96 -3.66 -0.94
N ASP A 36 6.16 -4.19 -1.18
CA ASP A 36 6.43 -5.05 -2.33
C ASP A 36 5.89 -6.45 -2.02
N ALA A 37 5.12 -7.04 -2.93
CA ALA A 37 4.45 -8.32 -2.64
C ALA A 37 5.43 -9.46 -2.35
N GLU A 38 6.66 -9.39 -2.86
CA GLU A 38 7.69 -10.40 -2.59
C GLU A 38 8.04 -10.48 -1.10
N GLU A 39 7.86 -9.39 -0.34
CA GLU A 39 8.08 -9.38 1.12
C GLU A 39 6.90 -9.96 1.92
N TYR A 40 5.74 -10.14 1.27
CA TYR A 40 4.46 -10.51 1.89
C TYR A 40 3.83 -11.76 1.24
N LEU A 41 4.65 -12.63 0.64
CA LEU A 41 4.20 -13.94 0.14
C LEU A 41 3.70 -14.86 1.26
N LEU A 42 4.14 -14.62 2.49
CA LEU A 42 3.67 -15.25 3.71
C LEU A 42 3.04 -14.19 4.64
N PRO A 43 2.03 -14.55 5.46
CA PRO A 43 1.44 -13.63 6.42
C PRO A 43 2.50 -13.01 7.33
N LYS A 44 2.49 -11.68 7.42
CA LYS A 44 3.49 -10.91 8.16
C LYS A 44 2.83 -9.73 8.85
N ARG A 45 3.18 -9.50 10.10
CA ARG A 45 2.74 -8.30 10.83
C ARG A 45 3.55 -7.10 10.36
N ALA A 46 2.88 -6.01 10.04
CA ALA A 46 3.51 -4.74 9.74
C ALA A 46 3.04 -3.70 10.76
N ALA A 47 4.01 -2.94 11.28
CA ALA A 47 3.78 -1.88 12.26
C ALA A 47 4.47 -0.61 11.76
N TYR A 48 3.82 0.54 11.94
CA TYR A 48 4.34 1.83 11.51
C TYR A 48 4.17 2.83 12.63
N GLU A 49 5.21 3.62 12.85
CA GLU A 49 5.09 4.84 13.62
C GLU A 49 4.26 5.85 12.81
N LEU A 50 3.22 6.40 13.45
CA LEU A 50 2.42 7.42 12.82
C LEU A 50 3.22 8.74 12.77
N PRO A 51 3.30 9.41 11.61
CA PRO A 51 3.86 10.75 11.55
C PRO A 51 2.97 11.72 12.34
N ASP A 52 3.55 12.83 12.82
CA ASP A 52 2.84 13.77 13.70
C ASP A 52 1.62 14.43 13.04
N ASP A 53 1.61 14.52 11.71
CA ASP A 53 0.45 15.01 10.98
C ASP A 53 -0.71 14.01 10.93
N ALA A 54 -0.45 12.71 11.13
CA ALA A 54 -1.47 11.67 11.26
C ALA A 54 -1.99 11.50 12.70
N LYS A 55 -1.29 12.03 13.71
CA LYS A 55 -1.70 12.02 15.13
C LYS A 55 -2.70 13.13 15.46
N LYS A 56 -3.80 13.20 14.70
CA LYS A 56 -4.82 14.25 14.82
C LYS A 56 -6.21 13.65 14.74
N ASP A 57 -7.18 14.37 15.30
CA ASP A 57 -8.59 14.02 15.17
C ASP A 57 -9.01 13.96 13.69
N SER A 58 -9.88 13.01 13.38
CA SER A 58 -10.45 12.81 12.04
C SER A 58 -9.41 12.45 10.96
N VAL A 59 -8.43 11.61 11.31
CA VAL A 59 -7.54 10.96 10.34
C VAL A 59 -8.21 9.73 9.72
N GLN A 60 -7.99 9.51 8.43
CA GLN A 60 -8.42 8.31 7.71
C GLN A 60 -7.22 7.57 7.15
N PHE A 61 -7.24 6.24 7.21
CA PHE A 61 -6.24 5.37 6.61
C PHE A 61 -6.81 4.63 5.41
N ARG A 62 -5.95 4.31 4.44
CA ARG A 62 -6.34 3.56 3.24
C ARG A 62 -5.20 2.68 2.75
N TRP A 63 -5.48 1.40 2.63
CA TRP A 63 -4.68 0.44 1.88
C TRP A 63 -5.17 0.40 0.44
N TRP A 64 -4.25 0.60 -0.49
CA TRP A 64 -4.58 0.75 -1.90
C TRP A 64 -3.56 0.08 -2.78
N GLN A 65 -4.04 -0.85 -3.61
CA GLN A 65 -3.29 -1.41 -4.73
C GLN A 65 -3.67 -0.62 -5.99
N PRO A 66 -2.76 0.19 -6.54
CA PRO A 66 -3.07 1.14 -7.61
C PRO A 66 -3.37 0.46 -8.94
N VAL A 67 -2.67 -0.64 -9.20
CA VAL A 67 -2.80 -1.39 -10.44
C VAL A 67 -2.84 -2.85 -10.07
N HIS A 68 -3.82 -3.57 -10.59
CA HIS A 68 -3.92 -5.01 -10.45
C HIS A 68 -4.47 -5.57 -11.76
N ARG A 69 -4.15 -6.83 -12.05
CA ARG A 69 -4.84 -7.55 -13.12
C ARG A 69 -6.30 -7.75 -12.70
N LYS A 70 -7.20 -7.90 -13.68
CA LYS A 70 -8.64 -8.15 -13.45
C LYS A 70 -8.84 -9.37 -12.54
N THR A 71 -10.09 -9.56 -12.10
CA THR A 71 -10.54 -10.59 -11.14
C THR A 71 -9.72 -11.88 -11.17
N GLY A 72 -9.22 -12.29 -10.00
CA GLY A 72 -8.48 -13.54 -9.82
C GLY A 72 -6.97 -13.39 -9.62
N TYR A 73 -6.38 -12.23 -9.95
CA TYR A 73 -4.92 -12.02 -9.92
C TYR A 73 -4.49 -10.94 -8.93
N ASN A 74 -3.25 -11.05 -8.43
CA ASN A 74 -2.60 -10.11 -7.51
C ASN A 74 -3.46 -9.77 -6.28
N GLN A 75 -4.15 -10.79 -5.75
CA GLN A 75 -5.00 -10.66 -4.57
C GLN A 75 -4.16 -10.41 -3.31
N TRP A 76 -4.73 -9.68 -2.36
CA TRP A 76 -4.14 -9.42 -1.06
C TRP A 76 -5.23 -9.51 0.01
N ALA A 77 -4.79 -9.77 1.24
CA ALA A 77 -5.64 -9.78 2.41
C ALA A 77 -4.94 -9.00 3.53
N ILE A 78 -5.74 -8.37 4.39
CA ILE A 78 -5.31 -7.76 5.63
C ILE A 78 -6.18 -8.35 6.73
N ASP A 79 -5.57 -8.61 7.87
CA ASP A 79 -6.25 -9.02 9.08
C ASP A 79 -5.68 -8.26 10.29
N GLN A 80 -6.45 -8.18 11.38
CA GLN A 80 -6.05 -7.60 12.67
C GLN A 80 -5.49 -6.17 12.55
N VAL A 81 -6.30 -5.26 12.00
CA VAL A 81 -5.95 -3.83 11.93
C VAL A 81 -6.17 -3.18 13.29
N GLU A 82 -5.10 -2.66 13.86
CA GLU A 82 -5.10 -1.97 15.15
C GLU A 82 -4.43 -0.58 14.98
N VAL A 83 -5.00 0.43 15.64
CA VAL A 83 -4.38 1.74 15.82
C VAL A 83 -4.20 1.94 17.31
N ILE A 84 -2.95 1.93 17.76
CA ILE A 84 -2.59 2.08 19.17
C ILE A 84 -2.17 3.54 19.39
N GLN A 85 -2.73 4.14 20.44
CA GLN A 85 -2.52 5.54 20.80
C GLN A 85 -1.66 5.66 22.06
#